data_AF-A0A7S3NP14-F1
#
_entry.id   AF-A0A7S3NP14-F1
#
_cell.length_a   1.000
_cell.length_b   1.000
_cell.length_c   1.000
_cell.angle_alpha   90.00
_cell.angle_beta   90.00
_cell.angle_gamma   90.00
#
_symmetry.space_group_name_H-M   'P 1'
#
loop_
_entity.id
_entity.type
_entity.pdbx_description
1 polymer ?
#
loop_
_entity_poly.entity_id
_entity_poly.type
_entity_poly.pdbx_seq_one_letter_code
_entity_poly.pdbx_strand_id
1 'polypeptide(L)'
;MMKADEEERTVVGLVGDEEAVASFLLAGWGQRRNDNDLICNWISVHENTCNEELERSWYNLIKSKRLAVILVSGSVVLRLDTLMDEHIKSGKPPTVVALPSGSALPRVTCSVYEPYAGWRSEIESKETITEELSSAITNICGGSMSKLKNEQVFNQTDKTKERPQEEIEEEIKIDKNRGRRVDALVDAIFRLATLDVARGEEDEHLFKDVQPGWDGSTNPTSRRSKGSASAARGFKLQILNAATTELAEILQISPRGAKHFVRALNRQRTRMVDVGAAFPFLAGLSLTVLDKCMATSDVDAILTSMMLAQSFYRSRQNNQKNEENQPAREYLKSAIQSHPVWSDVAFWRDALTVCVDKQRRDLLHEPSNGKPRPPPSPLLPASSNTTPLYALCLPIGLRPDYSEAAAQHQVALWSQLGGIVHAMLEFGVDCAQVRSFVQLICDEHNLAAPQRAAILDHIKHVEHRNNTSSGSNTFSDFFSSFSAGDDDKDTTAPSTPILTTGSKVDAATPIQPAVAY
;
A
#
# COMPACT_ATOMS: atom_id res chain seq x y z
N MET A 1 -6.44 30.51 -44.58
CA MET A 1 -5.24 29.65 -44.67
C MET A 1 -4.37 29.90 -43.43
N MET A 2 -4.79 29.35 -42.28
CA MET A 2 -3.92 29.14 -41.13
C MET A 2 -3.50 27.66 -41.14
N LYS A 3 -2.23 27.47 -40.83
CA LYS A 3 -1.29 26.40 -41.20
C LYS A 3 -1.71 24.97 -40.83
N ALA A 4 -1.54 24.06 -41.78
CA ALA A 4 -1.79 22.62 -41.69
C ALA A 4 -0.61 21.81 -41.10
N ASP A 5 0.07 22.31 -40.06
CA ASP A 5 1.34 21.72 -39.59
C ASP A 5 1.46 21.58 -38.05
N GLU A 6 0.38 21.78 -37.29
CA GLU A 6 0.33 21.29 -35.90
C GLU A 6 -0.05 19.81 -35.91
N GLU A 7 0.91 18.95 -36.28
CA GLU A 7 0.82 17.54 -35.90
C GLU A 7 0.59 17.46 -34.39
N GLU A 8 -0.51 16.83 -33.98
CA GLU A 8 -0.88 16.73 -32.56
C GLU A 8 0.25 16.07 -31.77
N ARG A 9 0.83 16.85 -30.86
CA ARG A 9 1.77 16.37 -29.85
C ARG A 9 1.02 15.48 -28.88
N THR A 10 1.15 14.18 -29.09
CA THR A 10 0.38 13.14 -28.38
C THR A 10 1.25 12.14 -27.67
N VAL A 11 2.57 12.19 -27.87
CA VAL A 11 3.49 11.17 -27.38
C VAL A 11 4.25 11.69 -26.15
N VAL A 12 4.41 10.83 -25.15
CA VAL A 12 5.24 11.09 -23.96
C VAL A 12 6.64 10.53 -24.22
N GLY A 13 7.67 11.34 -23.99
CA GLY A 13 9.07 10.92 -24.02
C GLY A 13 9.56 10.51 -22.64
N LEU A 14 10.51 9.58 -22.57
CA LEU A 14 11.01 9.03 -21.30
C LEU A 14 12.54 9.08 -21.25
N VAL A 15 13.11 9.57 -20.16
CA VAL A 15 14.56 9.55 -19.92
C VAL A 15 14.79 9.11 -18.48
N GLY A 16 15.40 7.96 -18.27
CA GLY A 16 15.57 7.44 -16.92
C GLY A 16 16.58 6.31 -16.85
N ASP A 17 16.83 5.84 -15.64
CA ASP A 17 17.51 4.56 -15.44
C ASP A 17 16.66 3.39 -15.96
N GLU A 18 17.26 2.22 -16.03
CA GLU A 18 16.64 1.01 -16.57
C GLU A 18 15.31 0.68 -15.87
N GLU A 19 15.25 0.85 -14.54
CA GLU A 19 14.04 0.56 -13.74
C GLU A 19 12.90 1.53 -14.05
N ALA A 20 13.18 2.84 -14.08
CA ALA A 20 12.17 3.84 -14.42
C ALA A 20 11.65 3.64 -15.84
N VAL A 21 12.55 3.47 -16.82
CA VAL A 21 12.16 3.26 -18.22
C VAL A 21 11.36 1.97 -18.37
N ALA A 22 11.80 0.85 -17.80
CA ALA A 22 11.08 -0.42 -17.86
C ALA A 22 9.65 -0.31 -17.28
N SER A 23 9.48 0.42 -16.18
CA SER A 23 8.17 0.64 -15.56
C SER A 23 7.19 1.38 -16.49
N PHE A 24 7.66 2.42 -17.18
CA PHE A 24 6.83 3.16 -18.14
C PHE A 24 6.61 2.40 -19.46
N LEU A 25 7.56 1.57 -19.89
CA LEU A 25 7.37 0.67 -21.01
C LEU A 25 6.28 -0.37 -20.72
N LEU A 26 6.26 -0.94 -19.52
CA LEU A 26 5.20 -1.86 -19.07
C LEU A 26 3.83 -1.18 -18.98
N ALA A 27 3.80 0.13 -18.69
CA ALA A 27 2.58 0.94 -18.73
C ALA A 27 2.11 1.29 -20.17
N GLY A 28 2.84 0.85 -21.21
CA GLY A 28 2.49 1.06 -22.61
C GLY A 28 2.85 2.44 -23.17
N TRP A 29 3.72 3.21 -22.50
CA TRP A 29 4.10 4.56 -22.94
C TRP A 29 5.26 4.56 -23.94
N GLY A 30 5.93 3.42 -24.12
CA GLY A 30 6.96 3.23 -25.14
C GLY A 30 6.38 3.06 -26.54
N GLN A 31 6.85 3.87 -27.48
CA GLN A 31 6.59 3.75 -28.90
C GLN A 31 7.90 3.70 -29.68
N ARG A 32 8.03 2.69 -30.53
CA ARG A 32 9.16 2.53 -31.45
C ARG A 32 8.67 2.85 -32.86
N ARG A 33 9.33 3.77 -33.55
CA ARG A 33 9.00 4.10 -34.94
C ARG A 33 9.85 3.26 -35.90
N ASN A 34 9.23 2.79 -36.97
CA ASN A 34 9.87 1.97 -38.02
C ASN A 34 10.39 2.81 -39.21
N ASP A 35 10.46 4.12 -39.09
CA ASP A 35 10.84 5.01 -40.21
C ASP A 35 12.36 5.09 -40.33
N ASN A 36 13.01 4.01 -40.78
CA ASN A 36 14.45 3.84 -41.11
C ASN A 36 15.48 4.17 -40.01
N ASP A 37 15.25 5.20 -39.21
CA ASP A 37 15.92 5.50 -37.96
C ASP A 37 15.03 4.94 -36.85
N LEU A 38 15.48 3.86 -36.19
CA LEU A 38 14.80 3.21 -35.06
C LEU A 38 14.74 4.16 -33.85
N ILE A 39 13.95 5.21 -33.95
CA ILE A 39 13.81 6.24 -32.93
C ILE A 39 12.77 5.73 -31.93
N CYS A 40 13.26 5.45 -30.73
CA CYS A 40 12.43 5.24 -29.57
C CYS A 40 12.08 6.59 -28.94
N ASN A 41 10.87 6.72 -28.37
CA ASN A 41 10.55 7.87 -27.51
C ASN A 41 11.13 7.72 -26.09
N TRP A 42 12.09 6.82 -25.86
CA TRP A 42 12.76 6.66 -24.57
C TRP A 42 14.28 6.56 -24.68
N ILE A 43 14.95 6.93 -23.59
CA ILE A 43 16.40 6.80 -23.39
C ILE A 43 16.62 6.08 -22.06
N SER A 44 17.21 4.89 -22.11
CA SER A 44 17.66 4.15 -20.92
C SER A 44 19.10 4.56 -20.62
N VAL A 45 19.32 5.13 -19.44
CA VAL A 45 20.63 5.61 -18.99
C VAL A 45 21.21 4.61 -18.01
N HIS A 46 22.34 4.02 -18.39
CA HIS A 46 23.10 3.10 -17.55
C HIS A 46 24.29 3.84 -16.90
N GLU A 47 24.91 3.20 -15.91
CA GLU A 47 26.10 3.76 -15.23
C GLU A 47 27.27 4.01 -16.20
N ASN A 48 27.35 3.24 -17.28
CA ASN A 48 28.40 3.34 -18.30
C ASN A 48 28.01 4.22 -19.51
N THR A 49 26.77 4.72 -19.59
CA THR A 49 26.38 5.66 -20.66
C THR A 49 27.19 6.93 -20.49
N CYS A 50 27.97 7.33 -21.51
CA CYS A 50 28.76 8.56 -21.43
C CYS A 50 27.87 9.80 -21.63
N ASN A 51 28.34 10.98 -21.20
CA ASN A 51 27.53 12.19 -21.30
C ASN A 51 27.26 12.54 -22.76
N GLU A 52 28.23 12.40 -23.66
CA GLU A 52 28.07 12.75 -25.08
C GLU A 52 26.98 11.91 -25.77
N GLU A 53 26.84 10.64 -25.39
CA GLU A 53 25.76 9.77 -25.88
C GLU A 53 24.40 10.22 -25.35
N LEU A 54 24.33 10.58 -24.06
CA LEU A 54 23.14 11.09 -23.42
C LEU A 54 22.68 12.43 -24.02
N GLU A 55 23.60 13.37 -24.23
CA GLU A 55 23.32 14.65 -24.87
C GLU A 55 22.81 14.46 -26.31
N ARG A 56 23.48 13.61 -27.10
CA ARG A 56 23.03 13.30 -28.47
C ARG A 56 21.62 12.72 -28.48
N SER A 57 21.33 11.80 -27.56
CA SER A 57 20.02 11.16 -27.45
C SER A 57 18.95 12.17 -27.00
N TRP A 58 19.28 13.08 -26.08
CA TRP A 58 18.43 14.18 -25.62
C TRP A 58 18.03 15.11 -26.77
N TYR A 59 19.00 15.56 -27.58
CA TYR A 59 18.72 16.42 -28.73
C TYR A 59 17.86 15.72 -29.79
N ASN A 60 18.08 14.42 -30.02
CA ASN A 60 17.24 13.63 -30.91
C ASN A 60 15.79 13.55 -30.39
N LEU A 61 15.62 13.39 -29.08
CA LEU A 61 14.32 13.32 -28.43
C LEU A 61 13.57 14.66 -28.56
N ILE A 62 14.19 15.79 -28.19
CA ILE A 62 13.57 17.13 -28.27
C ILE A 62 13.22 17.53 -29.71
N LYS A 63 14.02 17.13 -30.70
CA LYS A 63 13.76 17.42 -32.12
C LYS A 63 12.47 16.78 -32.63
N SER A 64 11.94 15.78 -31.93
CA SER A 64 10.68 15.12 -32.27
C SER A 64 9.48 16.06 -32.11
N LYS A 65 8.82 16.39 -33.23
CA LYS A 65 7.65 17.27 -33.23
C LYS A 65 6.43 16.69 -32.51
N ARG A 66 6.37 15.36 -32.31
CA ARG A 66 5.22 14.63 -31.74
C ARG A 66 5.22 14.52 -30.22
N LEU A 67 6.35 14.85 -29.57
CA LEU A 67 6.42 14.78 -28.11
C LEU A 67 5.68 15.95 -27.50
N ALA A 68 4.75 15.66 -26.59
CA ALA A 68 4.09 16.66 -25.76
C ALA A 68 4.88 16.95 -24.50
N VAL A 69 5.32 15.87 -23.85
CA VAL A 69 5.97 15.89 -22.54
C VAL A 69 7.15 14.93 -22.56
N ILE A 70 8.25 15.26 -21.88
CA ILE A 70 9.36 14.37 -21.59
C ILE A 70 9.44 14.20 -20.06
N LEU A 71 9.40 12.96 -19.59
CA LEU A 71 9.58 12.62 -18.18
C LEU A 71 11.03 12.21 -17.92
N VAL A 72 11.67 12.81 -16.92
CA VAL A 72 13.07 12.57 -16.57
C VAL A 72 13.18 12.01 -15.16
N SER A 73 13.72 10.81 -14.98
CA SER A 73 13.95 10.23 -13.65
C SER A 73 14.93 11.06 -12.84
N GLY A 74 14.66 11.25 -11.54
CA GLY A 74 15.47 12.06 -10.63
C GLY A 74 16.94 11.65 -10.56
N SER A 75 17.23 10.36 -10.76
CA SER A 75 18.59 9.83 -10.83
C SER A 75 19.39 10.36 -12.04
N VAL A 76 18.70 10.76 -13.11
CA VAL A 76 19.30 11.25 -14.36
C VAL A 76 19.28 12.79 -14.46
N VAL A 77 18.40 13.47 -13.72
CA VAL A 77 18.27 14.94 -13.73
C VAL A 77 19.62 15.63 -13.52
N LEU A 78 20.42 15.19 -12.56
CA LEU A 78 21.73 15.80 -12.27
C LEU A 78 22.71 15.74 -13.45
N ARG A 79 22.56 14.76 -14.35
CA ARG A 79 23.40 14.61 -15.55
C ARG A 79 22.90 15.46 -16.72
N LEU A 80 21.62 15.83 -16.72
CA LEU A 80 20.96 16.61 -17.77
C LEU A 80 20.66 18.06 -17.38
N ASP A 81 21.01 18.48 -16.16
CA ASP A 81 20.61 19.76 -15.55
C ASP A 81 20.83 20.97 -16.50
N THR A 82 22.04 21.10 -17.05
CA THR A 82 22.38 22.18 -18.00
C THR A 82 21.52 22.15 -19.27
N LEU A 83 21.27 20.95 -19.83
CA LEU A 83 20.49 20.77 -21.05
C LEU A 83 19.00 20.99 -20.82
N MET A 84 18.49 20.56 -19.66
CA MET A 84 17.11 20.81 -19.25
C MET A 84 16.87 22.30 -19.06
N ASP A 85 17.77 22.99 -18.36
CA ASP A 85 17.71 24.43 -18.16
C ASP A 85 17.74 25.21 -19.48
N GLU A 86 18.62 24.83 -20.41
CA GLU A 86 18.69 25.44 -21.74
C GLU A 86 17.36 25.27 -22.50
N HIS A 87 16.81 24.05 -22.50
CA HIS A 87 15.54 23.75 -23.16
C HIS A 87 14.36 24.48 -22.51
N ILE A 88 14.28 24.50 -21.17
CA ILE A 88 13.24 25.22 -20.41
C ILE A 88 13.30 26.72 -20.71
N LYS A 89 14.50 27.31 -20.72
CA LYS A 89 14.70 28.74 -21.07
C LYS A 89 14.28 29.05 -22.50
N SER A 90 14.41 28.08 -23.42
CA SER A 90 13.96 28.26 -24.79
C SER A 90 12.44 28.40 -24.91
N GLY A 91 11.68 27.94 -23.91
CA GLY A 91 10.21 27.95 -23.89
C GLY A 91 9.59 27.08 -24.98
N LYS A 92 10.39 26.21 -25.62
CA LYS A 92 9.94 25.36 -26.71
C LYS A 92 9.40 24.04 -26.18
N PRO A 93 8.33 23.51 -26.77
CA PRO A 93 7.88 22.14 -26.55
C PRO A 93 8.94 21.14 -27.05
N PRO A 94 8.99 19.91 -26.48
CA PRO A 94 8.10 19.35 -25.45
C PRO A 94 8.33 19.90 -24.04
N THR A 95 7.31 19.83 -23.17
CA THR A 95 7.44 20.15 -21.73
C THR A 95 8.29 19.11 -21.03
N VAL A 96 9.22 19.50 -20.16
CA VAL A 96 10.07 18.55 -19.42
C VAL A 96 9.62 18.50 -17.96
N VAL A 97 9.44 17.29 -17.43
CA VAL A 97 9.02 17.05 -16.04
C VAL A 97 10.00 16.10 -15.35
N ALA A 98 10.57 16.53 -14.24
CA ALA A 98 11.40 15.68 -13.39
C ALA A 98 10.53 14.81 -12.48
N LEU A 99 10.80 13.51 -12.44
CA LEU A 99 10.16 12.54 -11.56
C LEU A 99 11.06 12.25 -10.36
N PRO A 100 10.51 12.04 -9.15
CA PRO A 100 11.30 11.52 -8.05
C PRO A 100 11.78 10.09 -8.38
N SER A 101 13.05 9.78 -8.16
CA SER A 101 13.55 8.40 -8.17
C SER A 101 13.57 7.87 -6.74
N GLY A 102 13.32 6.57 -6.54
CA GLY A 102 13.37 5.95 -5.20
C GLY A 102 14.73 6.08 -4.49
N SER A 103 15.77 6.42 -5.25
CA SER A 103 17.14 6.68 -4.78
C SER A 103 17.45 8.15 -4.46
N ALA A 104 16.61 9.10 -4.87
CA ALA A 104 16.83 10.54 -4.66
C ALA A 104 15.79 11.13 -3.72
N LEU A 105 16.23 11.86 -2.69
CA LEU A 105 15.35 12.57 -1.77
C LEU A 105 14.39 13.50 -2.54
N PRO A 106 13.10 13.59 -2.15
CA PRO A 106 12.12 14.33 -2.92
C PRO A 106 12.40 15.84 -2.89
N ARG A 107 12.61 16.43 -4.07
CA ARG A 107 12.24 17.82 -4.36
C ARG A 107 11.03 17.77 -5.29
N VAL A 108 9.83 17.93 -4.76
CA VAL A 108 8.64 18.09 -5.62
C VAL A 108 7.83 19.30 -5.17
N THR A 109 7.66 20.23 -6.10
CA THR A 109 6.48 21.08 -6.22
C THR A 109 5.95 20.91 -7.63
N CYS A 110 4.79 20.27 -7.81
CA CYS A 110 3.85 20.64 -8.87
C CYS A 110 2.45 20.04 -8.59
N SER A 111 1.44 20.86 -8.86
CA SER A 111 0.00 20.65 -8.70
C SER A 111 -0.59 19.75 -9.78
N VAL A 112 -1.50 18.87 -9.36
CA VAL A 112 -2.18 17.84 -10.17
C VAL A 112 -3.35 18.42 -10.96
N TYR A 113 -3.50 18.01 -12.23
CA TYR A 113 -4.69 18.18 -13.07
C TYR A 113 -5.27 16.80 -13.40
N GLU A 114 -6.58 16.62 -13.30
CA GLU A 114 -7.30 15.35 -13.47
C GLU A 114 -7.37 14.90 -14.94
N PRO A 115 -7.26 13.59 -15.28
CA PRO A 115 -7.46 13.11 -16.64
C PRO A 115 -8.89 12.63 -16.93
N TYR A 116 -9.35 13.02 -18.12
CA TYR A 116 -10.63 12.68 -18.76
C TYR A 116 -10.71 11.22 -19.22
N ALA A 117 -11.93 10.68 -19.24
CA ALA A 117 -12.25 9.32 -19.64
C ALA A 117 -12.34 9.15 -21.16
N GLY A 118 -11.61 8.16 -21.67
CA GLY A 118 -11.79 7.62 -23.01
C GLY A 118 -10.58 6.79 -23.36
N TRP A 119 -10.76 5.49 -23.59
CA TRP A 119 -10.02 4.64 -24.53
C TRP A 119 -10.49 3.18 -24.35
N ARG A 120 -11.18 2.64 -25.36
CA ARG A 120 -11.40 1.20 -25.58
C ARG A 120 -11.42 0.92 -27.09
N SER A 121 -10.32 0.38 -27.59
CA SER A 121 -10.19 -0.55 -28.72
C SER A 121 -8.69 -0.89 -28.72
N GLU A 122 -8.23 -2.14 -28.66
CA GLU A 122 -8.38 -3.16 -29.68
C GLU A 122 -7.60 -4.38 -29.18
N ILE A 123 -8.25 -5.53 -28.94
CA ILE A 123 -7.53 -6.82 -28.77
C ILE A 123 -8.43 -7.93 -29.32
N GLU A 124 -8.14 -8.35 -30.55
CA GLU A 124 -8.58 -9.61 -31.14
C GLU A 124 -7.52 -10.71 -30.93
N SER A 125 -7.97 -11.80 -30.31
CA SER A 125 -7.46 -13.19 -30.24
C SER A 125 -7.57 -13.71 -28.80
N LYS A 126 -8.81 -14.06 -28.39
CA LYS A 126 -9.17 -14.32 -26.98
C LYS A 126 -9.55 -15.78 -26.66
N GLU A 127 -9.38 -16.72 -27.58
CA GLU A 127 -9.63 -18.15 -27.32
C GLU A 127 -8.35 -18.91 -26.95
N THR A 128 -7.20 -18.57 -27.54
CA THR A 128 -5.90 -19.21 -27.28
C THR A 128 -5.42 -19.00 -25.83
N ILE A 129 -5.68 -17.83 -25.25
CA ILE A 129 -5.23 -17.47 -23.89
C ILE A 129 -5.90 -18.36 -22.83
N THR A 130 -7.18 -18.73 -23.02
CA THR A 130 -7.92 -19.57 -22.07
C THR A 130 -7.40 -21.00 -22.05
N GLU A 131 -7.03 -21.56 -23.20
CA GLU A 131 -6.46 -22.91 -23.29
C GLU A 131 -5.02 -22.94 -22.74
N GLU A 132 -4.21 -21.92 -23.03
CA GLU A 132 -2.86 -21.80 -22.47
C GLU A 132 -2.88 -21.62 -20.95
N LEU A 133 -3.78 -20.79 -20.40
CA LEU A 133 -3.94 -20.65 -18.95
C LEU A 133 -4.44 -21.95 -18.31
N SER A 134 -5.40 -22.63 -18.94
CA SER A 134 -5.92 -23.90 -18.44
C SER A 134 -4.85 -24.99 -18.43
N SER A 135 -4.03 -25.07 -19.48
CA SER A 135 -2.88 -25.97 -19.55
C SER A 135 -1.80 -25.60 -18.53
N ALA A 136 -1.47 -24.32 -18.37
CA ALA A 136 -0.51 -23.85 -17.37
C ALA A 136 -0.97 -24.17 -15.95
N ILE A 137 -2.24 -23.92 -15.61
CA ILE A 137 -2.81 -24.26 -14.31
C ILE A 137 -2.82 -25.79 -14.14
N THR A 138 -3.24 -26.55 -15.15
CA THR A 138 -3.20 -28.03 -15.07
C THR A 138 -1.79 -28.56 -14.86
N ASN A 139 -0.77 -27.93 -15.45
CA ASN A 139 0.64 -28.29 -15.24
C ASN A 139 1.14 -27.88 -13.84
N ILE A 140 0.66 -26.75 -13.30
CA ILE A 140 0.97 -26.31 -11.93
C ILE A 140 0.28 -27.23 -10.90
N CYS A 141 -0.98 -27.60 -11.16
CA CYS A 141 -1.82 -28.42 -10.28
C CYS A 141 -1.50 -29.93 -10.38
N GLY A 142 -1.10 -30.41 -11.55
CA GLY A 142 -0.95 -31.83 -11.90
C GLY A 142 0.29 -32.52 -11.33
N GLY A 143 1.17 -31.79 -10.64
CA GLY A 143 2.29 -32.36 -9.90
C GLY A 143 1.79 -33.20 -8.72
N SER A 144 1.80 -34.54 -8.89
CA SER A 144 1.25 -35.58 -8.01
C SER A 144 1.22 -35.26 -6.50
N MET A 145 0.04 -34.90 -6.01
CA MET A 145 -0.33 -34.66 -4.59
C MET A 145 -0.07 -35.85 -3.65
N SER A 146 0.08 -37.06 -4.18
CA SER A 146 0.38 -38.27 -3.40
C SER A 146 1.73 -38.23 -2.69
N LYS A 147 2.68 -37.40 -3.14
CA LYS A 147 3.98 -37.24 -2.46
C LYS A 147 3.90 -36.36 -1.20
N LEU A 148 3.02 -35.36 -1.18
CA LEU A 148 2.95 -34.38 -0.08
C LEU A 148 2.25 -34.91 1.18
N LYS A 149 1.29 -35.83 1.04
CA LYS A 149 0.58 -36.41 2.21
C LYS A 149 1.47 -37.33 3.06
N ASN A 150 2.50 -37.94 2.48
CA ASN A 150 3.43 -38.80 3.22
C ASN A 150 4.43 -38.02 4.08
N GLU A 151 4.62 -36.71 3.86
CA GLU A 151 5.59 -35.88 4.59
C GLU A 151 5.05 -35.33 5.93
N GLN A 152 3.73 -35.24 6.12
CA GLN A 152 3.16 -34.76 7.40
C GLN A 152 3.39 -35.70 8.58
N VAL A 153 3.71 -36.98 8.34
CA VAL A 153 3.90 -37.99 9.39
C VAL A 153 5.28 -37.88 10.06
N PHE A 154 6.22 -37.10 9.51
CA PHE A 154 7.63 -37.11 9.95
C PHE A 154 8.01 -36.10 11.06
N ASN A 155 7.08 -35.29 11.59
CA ASN A 155 7.41 -34.13 12.42
C ASN A 155 7.20 -34.29 13.94
N GLN A 156 7.33 -35.48 14.51
CA GLN A 156 7.14 -35.69 15.97
C GLN A 156 8.18 -36.59 16.68
N THR A 157 9.42 -36.67 16.19
CA THR A 157 10.51 -37.39 16.89
C THR A 157 11.64 -36.47 17.40
N ASP A 158 12.17 -36.86 18.56
CA ASP A 158 13.02 -36.13 19.51
C ASP A 158 14.07 -35.15 18.97
N LYS A 159 14.04 -33.94 19.54
CA LYS A 159 14.96 -32.83 19.28
C LYS A 159 16.22 -32.94 20.14
N THR A 160 17.25 -33.63 19.67
CA THR A 160 18.66 -33.35 20.08
C THR A 160 19.72 -33.82 19.09
N LYS A 161 19.35 -34.41 17.95
CA LYS A 161 20.32 -34.83 16.93
C LYS A 161 20.45 -33.74 15.88
N GLU A 162 21.67 -33.27 15.64
CA GLU A 162 21.98 -32.33 14.55
C GLU A 162 21.36 -32.84 13.25
N ARG A 163 20.44 -32.06 12.66
CA ARG A 163 19.86 -32.39 11.36
C ARG A 163 20.99 -32.39 10.31
N PRO A 164 21.07 -33.41 9.44
CA PRO A 164 22.01 -33.40 8.32
C PRO A 164 21.82 -32.14 7.47
N GLN A 165 22.91 -31.51 7.03
CA GLN A 165 22.87 -30.32 6.18
C GLN A 165 22.04 -30.54 4.90
N GLU A 166 22.05 -31.75 4.36
CA GLU A 166 21.26 -32.14 3.17
C GLU A 166 19.75 -32.00 3.39
N GLU A 167 19.23 -32.32 4.59
CA GLU A 167 17.80 -32.21 4.92
C GLU A 167 17.37 -30.73 4.96
N ILE A 168 18.23 -29.85 5.47
CA ILE A 168 17.99 -28.40 5.52
C ILE A 168 17.99 -27.81 4.10
N GLU A 169 18.93 -28.23 3.24
CA GLU A 169 18.99 -27.77 1.85
C GLU A 169 17.78 -28.23 1.02
N GLU A 170 17.31 -29.46 1.25
CA GLU A 170 16.09 -29.98 0.62
C GLU A 170 14.84 -29.22 1.09
N GLU A 171 14.70 -28.95 2.39
CA GLU A 171 13.60 -28.14 2.95
C GLU A 171 13.57 -26.73 2.33
N ILE A 172 14.72 -26.08 2.18
CA ILE A 172 14.85 -24.77 1.53
C ILE A 172 14.43 -24.84 0.05
N LYS A 173 14.80 -25.90 -0.67
CA LYS A 173 14.44 -26.09 -2.08
C LYS A 173 12.93 -26.31 -2.25
N ILE A 174 12.31 -27.09 -1.37
CA ILE A 174 10.86 -27.31 -1.34
C ILE A 174 10.13 -26.00 -1.06
N ASP A 175 10.58 -25.23 -0.07
CA ASP A 175 10.00 -23.92 0.27
C ASP A 175 10.07 -22.93 -0.90
N LYS A 176 11.23 -22.84 -1.58
CA LYS A 176 11.39 -22.02 -2.80
C LYS A 176 10.43 -22.43 -3.91
N ASN A 177 10.21 -23.73 -4.10
CA ASN A 177 9.26 -24.25 -5.09
C ASN A 177 7.82 -23.88 -4.73
N ARG A 178 7.45 -24.01 -3.45
CA ARG A 178 6.14 -23.58 -2.94
C ARG A 178 5.93 -22.09 -3.14
N GLY A 179 6.92 -21.26 -2.84
CA GLY A 179 6.87 -19.81 -3.09
C GLY A 179 6.61 -19.46 -4.56
N ARG A 180 7.32 -20.11 -5.49
CA ARG A 180 7.08 -19.93 -6.95
C ARG A 180 5.68 -20.37 -7.38
N ARG A 181 5.18 -21.47 -6.81
CA ARG A 181 3.83 -21.98 -7.07
C ARG A 181 2.76 -21.00 -6.57
N VAL A 182 2.94 -20.45 -5.37
CA VAL A 182 2.06 -19.41 -4.82
C VAL A 182 2.06 -18.17 -5.72
N ASP A 183 3.23 -17.68 -6.12
CA ASP A 183 3.35 -16.54 -7.03
C ASP A 183 2.57 -16.79 -8.35
N ALA A 184 2.72 -17.98 -8.94
CA ALA A 184 2.04 -18.36 -10.18
C ALA A 184 0.52 -18.48 -10.02
N LEU A 185 0.04 -19.08 -8.93
CA LEU A 185 -1.40 -19.22 -8.64
C LEU A 185 -2.05 -17.86 -8.40
N VAL A 186 -1.39 -16.96 -7.65
CA VAL A 186 -1.88 -15.59 -7.43
C VAL A 186 -1.94 -14.84 -8.76
N ASP A 187 -0.89 -14.91 -9.61
CA ASP A 187 -0.92 -14.28 -10.93
C ASP A 187 -2.06 -14.83 -11.81
N ALA A 188 -2.28 -16.16 -11.78
CA ALA A 188 -3.39 -16.79 -12.50
C ALA A 188 -4.77 -16.32 -12.03
N ILE A 189 -5.00 -16.21 -10.71
CA ILE A 189 -6.23 -15.68 -10.13
C ILE A 189 -6.49 -14.25 -10.64
N PHE A 190 -5.47 -13.39 -10.64
CA PHE A 190 -5.59 -12.01 -11.09
C PHE A 190 -5.81 -11.90 -12.62
N ARG A 191 -5.16 -12.75 -13.42
CA ARG A 191 -5.41 -12.81 -14.88
C ARG A 191 -6.80 -13.31 -15.23
N LEU A 192 -7.34 -14.26 -14.47
CA LEU A 192 -8.71 -14.74 -14.70
C LEU A 192 -9.72 -13.65 -14.36
N ALA A 193 -9.45 -12.85 -13.32
CA ALA A 193 -10.30 -11.73 -12.91
C ALA A 193 -10.37 -10.61 -13.97
N THR A 194 -9.24 -10.23 -14.58
CA THR A 194 -9.20 -9.18 -15.61
C THR A 194 -10.00 -9.54 -16.87
N LEU A 195 -10.01 -10.82 -17.24
CA LEU A 195 -10.71 -11.29 -18.42
C LEU A 195 -12.24 -11.10 -18.35
N ASP A 196 -12.80 -10.96 -17.14
CA ASP A 196 -14.22 -10.66 -16.97
C ASP A 196 -14.49 -9.15 -16.98
N VAL A 197 -13.62 -8.34 -16.35
CA VAL A 197 -13.71 -6.86 -16.38
C VAL A 197 -13.62 -6.31 -17.82
N ALA A 198 -12.77 -6.91 -18.65
CA ALA A 198 -12.57 -6.48 -20.04
C ALA A 198 -13.77 -6.78 -20.96
N ARG A 199 -14.64 -7.74 -20.61
CA ARG A 199 -15.75 -8.14 -21.48
C ARG A 199 -17.00 -7.28 -21.34
N GLY A 200 -17.14 -6.51 -20.25
CA GLY A 200 -18.31 -5.64 -20.04
C GLY A 200 -19.65 -6.39 -20.11
N GLU A 201 -19.63 -7.73 -20.00
CA GLU A 201 -20.83 -8.55 -20.03
C GLU A 201 -21.23 -8.86 -18.59
N GLU A 202 -22.07 -7.98 -18.05
CA GLU A 202 -22.48 -7.94 -16.66
C GLU A 202 -23.85 -8.63 -16.53
N ASP A 203 -23.86 -9.81 -15.92
CA ASP A 203 -25.10 -10.41 -15.40
C ASP A 203 -24.80 -10.98 -14.01
N GLU A 204 -25.16 -10.20 -12.98
CA GLU A 204 -24.96 -10.48 -11.54
C GLU A 204 -26.00 -11.49 -10.98
N HIS A 205 -26.90 -12.00 -11.82
CA HIS A 205 -28.04 -12.81 -11.39
C HIS A 205 -27.71 -14.28 -11.05
N LEU A 206 -26.52 -14.81 -11.39
CA LEU A 206 -26.25 -16.25 -11.23
C LEU A 206 -25.85 -16.70 -9.82
N PHE A 207 -25.61 -15.79 -8.88
CA PHE A 207 -25.33 -16.16 -7.48
C PHE A 207 -26.60 -16.30 -6.62
N LYS A 208 -27.77 -15.87 -7.10
CA LYS A 208 -29.03 -15.96 -6.34
C LYS A 208 -29.97 -17.10 -6.79
N ASP A 209 -29.82 -17.62 -8.01
CA ASP A 209 -30.82 -18.52 -8.62
C ASP A 209 -30.43 -20.02 -8.64
N VAL A 210 -29.56 -20.49 -7.74
CA VAL A 210 -29.43 -21.95 -7.49
C VAL A 210 -30.50 -22.40 -6.47
N GLN A 211 -31.77 -22.21 -6.83
CA GLN A 211 -32.87 -23.02 -6.30
C GLN A 211 -33.75 -23.51 -7.47
N PRO A 212 -34.13 -24.79 -7.52
CA PRO A 212 -34.86 -25.35 -8.65
C PRO A 212 -36.34 -24.97 -8.60
N GLY A 213 -36.70 -23.84 -9.20
CA GLY A 213 -38.08 -23.48 -9.52
C GLY A 213 -38.41 -23.89 -10.96
N TRP A 214 -39.10 -25.03 -11.12
CA TRP A 214 -39.69 -25.46 -12.39
C TRP A 214 -40.99 -24.66 -12.63
N ASP A 215 -41.02 -23.73 -13.59
CA ASP A 215 -42.25 -23.19 -14.14
C ASP A 215 -42.44 -23.62 -15.61
N GLY A 216 -43.53 -24.36 -15.84
CA GLY A 216 -43.83 -25.05 -17.10
C GLY A 216 -44.40 -24.14 -18.18
N SER A 217 -43.63 -23.17 -18.67
CA SER A 217 -44.03 -22.33 -19.80
C SER A 217 -43.37 -22.77 -21.12
N THR A 218 -44.17 -23.39 -21.99
CA THR A 218 -43.78 -23.87 -23.31
C THR A 218 -44.00 -22.80 -24.38
N ASN A 219 -42.99 -21.99 -24.68
CA ASN A 219 -42.97 -21.16 -25.89
C ASN A 219 -41.60 -21.30 -26.61
N PRO A 220 -41.50 -21.91 -27.81
CA PRO A 220 -40.22 -22.44 -28.30
C PRO A 220 -39.39 -21.52 -29.23
N THR A 221 -39.77 -20.27 -29.51
CA THR A 221 -39.26 -19.58 -30.72
C THR A 221 -38.23 -18.45 -30.52
N SER A 222 -37.60 -18.28 -29.33
CA SER A 222 -36.56 -17.24 -29.14
C SER A 222 -35.41 -17.63 -28.18
N ARG A 223 -34.85 -18.86 -28.32
CA ARG A 223 -33.83 -19.40 -27.38
C ARG A 223 -32.44 -19.69 -27.98
N ARG A 224 -32.11 -19.19 -29.17
CA ARG A 224 -30.93 -19.64 -29.92
C ARG A 224 -29.80 -18.59 -29.97
N SER A 225 -29.19 -18.26 -28.83
CA SER A 225 -27.83 -17.67 -28.78
C SER A 225 -27.21 -17.50 -27.38
N LYS A 226 -28.00 -17.51 -26.29
CA LYS A 226 -27.49 -17.27 -24.92
C LYS A 226 -26.65 -18.39 -24.29
N GLY A 227 -26.56 -19.57 -24.91
CA GLY A 227 -25.93 -20.75 -24.29
C GLY A 227 -24.39 -20.71 -24.22
N SER A 228 -23.71 -20.04 -25.15
CA SER A 228 -22.25 -20.12 -25.27
C SER A 228 -21.52 -19.29 -24.20
N ALA A 229 -21.98 -18.05 -23.93
CA ALA A 229 -21.36 -17.17 -22.94
C ALA A 229 -21.46 -17.72 -21.50
N SER A 230 -22.60 -18.34 -21.17
CA SER A 230 -22.81 -18.96 -19.85
C SER A 230 -21.86 -20.14 -19.61
N ALA A 231 -21.60 -20.97 -20.63
CA ALA A 231 -20.68 -22.10 -20.52
C ALA A 231 -19.23 -21.63 -20.29
N ALA A 232 -18.79 -20.60 -21.02
CA ALA A 232 -17.45 -20.03 -20.86
C ALA A 232 -17.23 -19.42 -19.46
N ARG A 233 -18.23 -18.73 -18.90
CA ARG A 233 -18.16 -18.19 -17.52
C ARG A 233 -18.11 -19.29 -16.47
N GLY A 234 -18.95 -20.32 -16.62
CA GLY A 234 -18.93 -21.49 -15.72
C GLY A 234 -17.56 -22.16 -15.67
N PHE A 235 -16.92 -22.32 -16.82
CA PHE A 235 -15.57 -22.88 -16.91
C PHE A 235 -14.52 -22.01 -16.19
N LYS A 236 -14.54 -20.68 -16.37
CA LYS A 236 -13.60 -19.79 -15.67
C LYS A 236 -13.75 -19.85 -14.16
N LEU A 237 -14.97 -19.84 -13.65
CA LEU A 237 -15.23 -19.96 -12.20
C LEU A 237 -14.73 -21.29 -11.64
N GLN A 238 -14.84 -22.38 -12.40
CA GLN A 238 -14.27 -23.67 -12.01
C GLN A 238 -12.74 -23.62 -11.92
N ILE A 239 -12.07 -23.00 -12.90
CA ILE A 239 -10.61 -22.82 -12.87
C ILE A 239 -10.20 -21.95 -11.68
N LEU A 240 -10.90 -20.84 -11.45
CA LEU A 240 -10.64 -19.92 -10.35
C LEU A 240 -10.82 -20.62 -9.00
N ASN A 241 -11.87 -21.42 -8.85
CA ASN A 241 -12.12 -22.23 -7.67
C ASN A 241 -11.02 -23.29 -7.45
N ALA A 242 -10.58 -23.97 -8.51
CA ALA A 242 -9.50 -24.94 -8.44
C ALA A 242 -8.17 -24.30 -8.00
N ALA A 243 -7.79 -23.17 -8.62
CA ALA A 243 -6.58 -22.42 -8.26
C ALA A 243 -6.65 -21.92 -6.81
N THR A 244 -7.82 -21.45 -6.37
CA THR A 244 -8.05 -20.99 -5.00
C THR A 244 -7.94 -22.14 -3.99
N THR A 245 -8.52 -23.30 -4.31
CA THR A 245 -8.48 -24.49 -3.45
C THR A 245 -7.05 -24.96 -3.27
N GLU A 246 -6.30 -25.07 -4.36
CA GLU A 246 -4.89 -25.45 -4.30
C GLU A 246 -4.06 -24.45 -3.50
N LEU A 247 -4.28 -23.16 -3.71
CA LEU A 247 -3.58 -22.12 -2.97
C LEU A 247 -3.90 -22.22 -1.47
N ALA A 248 -5.17 -22.45 -1.10
CA ALA A 248 -5.58 -22.66 0.28
C ALA A 248 -4.88 -23.88 0.92
N GLU A 249 -4.73 -24.98 0.19
CA GLU A 249 -3.96 -26.14 0.67
C GLU A 249 -2.49 -25.80 0.92
N ILE A 250 -1.83 -25.07 -0.01
CA ILE A 250 -0.43 -24.64 0.17
C ILE A 250 -0.29 -23.73 1.39
N LEU A 251 -1.25 -22.82 1.60
CA LEU A 251 -1.30 -21.92 2.76
C LEU A 251 -1.43 -22.68 4.08
N GLN A 252 -2.20 -23.76 4.12
CA GLN A 252 -2.39 -24.58 5.31
C GLN A 252 -1.14 -25.41 5.63
N ILE A 253 -0.56 -26.06 4.61
CA ILE A 253 0.56 -27.00 4.76
C ILE A 253 1.88 -26.27 5.01
N SER A 254 2.13 -25.16 4.33
CA SER A 254 3.43 -24.48 4.40
C SER A 254 3.47 -23.43 5.53
N PRO A 255 4.43 -23.50 6.47
CA PRO A 255 4.61 -22.47 7.49
C PRO A 255 4.84 -21.07 6.90
N ARG A 256 5.48 -21.01 5.72
CA ARG A 256 5.79 -19.77 4.98
C ARG A 256 4.79 -19.45 3.89
N GLY A 257 3.76 -20.28 3.70
CA GLY A 257 2.75 -20.09 2.65
C GLY A 257 2.10 -18.72 2.73
N ALA A 258 1.69 -18.32 3.93
CA ALA A 258 1.12 -17.00 4.23
C ALA A 258 2.05 -15.85 3.77
N LYS A 259 3.33 -15.89 4.14
CA LYS A 259 4.31 -14.88 3.75
C LYS A 259 4.51 -14.80 2.22
N HIS A 260 4.54 -15.94 1.54
CA HIS A 260 4.61 -15.97 0.07
C HIS A 260 3.37 -15.35 -0.56
N PHE A 261 2.18 -15.66 -0.05
CA PHE A 261 0.94 -15.10 -0.55
C PHE A 261 0.85 -13.58 -0.36
N VAL A 262 1.17 -13.08 0.84
CA VAL A 262 1.21 -11.64 1.11
C VAL A 262 2.19 -10.91 0.20
N ARG A 263 3.38 -11.50 -0.03
CA ARG A 263 4.36 -10.97 -0.98
C ARG A 263 3.83 -10.95 -2.41
N ALA A 264 3.18 -12.03 -2.84
CA ALA A 264 2.59 -12.14 -4.17
C ALA A 264 1.49 -11.07 -4.36
N LEU A 265 0.60 -10.90 -3.38
CA LEU A 265 -0.41 -9.84 -3.40
C LEU A 265 0.21 -8.45 -3.44
N ASN A 266 1.25 -8.18 -2.64
CA ASN A 266 1.91 -6.88 -2.67
C ASN A 266 2.52 -6.55 -4.03
N ARG A 267 3.01 -7.55 -4.77
CA ARG A 267 3.46 -7.38 -6.17
C ARG A 267 2.30 -7.10 -7.12
N GLN A 268 1.13 -7.71 -6.89
CA GLN A 268 -0.05 -7.47 -7.74
C GLN A 268 -0.69 -6.10 -7.48
N ARG A 269 -0.53 -5.53 -6.28
CA ARG A 269 -1.08 -4.22 -5.91
C ARG A 269 -0.73 -3.12 -6.93
N THR A 270 0.48 -3.13 -7.48
CA THR A 270 0.92 -2.12 -8.46
C THR A 270 0.39 -2.38 -9.87
N ARG A 271 -0.07 -3.60 -10.16
CA ARG A 271 -0.55 -4.02 -11.48
C ARG A 271 -2.06 -3.89 -11.60
N MET A 272 -2.79 -4.30 -10.56
CA MET A 272 -4.24 -4.32 -10.56
C MET A 272 -4.79 -4.24 -9.14
N VAL A 273 -5.69 -3.28 -8.92
CA VAL A 273 -6.40 -3.09 -7.64
C VAL A 273 -7.88 -3.47 -7.70
N ASP A 274 -8.51 -3.42 -8.87
CA ASP A 274 -9.88 -3.92 -9.07
C ASP A 274 -9.85 -5.43 -9.36
N VAL A 275 -10.31 -6.24 -8.41
CA VAL A 275 -10.25 -7.70 -8.48
C VAL A 275 -11.53 -8.34 -9.01
N GLY A 276 -12.57 -7.56 -9.33
CA GLY A 276 -13.80 -8.02 -9.96
C GLY A 276 -14.37 -9.33 -9.38
N ALA A 277 -14.54 -10.34 -10.24
CA ALA A 277 -15.09 -11.65 -9.86
C ALA A 277 -14.18 -12.47 -8.92
N ALA A 278 -12.89 -12.16 -8.82
CA ALA A 278 -11.97 -12.83 -7.89
C ALA A 278 -12.10 -12.34 -6.44
N PHE A 279 -12.83 -11.25 -6.19
CA PHE A 279 -13.02 -10.69 -4.85
C PHE A 279 -13.38 -11.71 -3.75
N PRO A 280 -14.44 -12.54 -3.89
CA PRO A 280 -14.81 -13.49 -2.83
C PRO A 280 -13.72 -14.56 -2.58
N PHE A 281 -13.02 -14.98 -3.62
CA PHE A 281 -11.92 -15.94 -3.50
C PHE A 281 -10.72 -15.32 -2.76
N LEU A 282 -10.38 -14.08 -3.13
CA LEU A 282 -9.32 -13.33 -2.48
C LEU A 282 -9.65 -13.07 -1.00
N ALA A 283 -10.90 -12.71 -0.69
CA ALA A 283 -11.38 -12.57 0.68
C ALA A 283 -11.22 -13.85 1.50
N GLY A 284 -11.65 -15.01 0.96
CA GLY A 284 -11.49 -16.30 1.64
C GLY A 284 -10.03 -16.68 1.87
N LEU A 285 -9.16 -16.45 0.88
CA LEU A 285 -7.72 -16.68 1.01
C LEU A 285 -7.08 -15.75 2.04
N SER A 286 -7.45 -14.46 2.05
CA SER A 286 -6.96 -13.50 3.03
C SER A 286 -7.36 -13.88 4.46
N LEU A 287 -8.60 -14.33 4.69
CA LEU A 287 -9.01 -14.84 6.01
C LEU A 287 -8.18 -16.07 6.41
N THR A 288 -7.99 -17.02 5.50
CA THR A 288 -7.14 -18.21 5.75
C THR A 288 -5.70 -17.83 6.11
N VAL A 289 -5.14 -16.82 5.44
CA VAL A 289 -3.81 -16.29 5.74
C VAL A 289 -3.77 -15.63 7.09
N LEU A 290 -4.77 -14.83 7.46
CA LEU A 290 -4.85 -14.19 8.77
C LEU A 290 -4.94 -15.22 9.90
N ASP A 291 -5.75 -16.28 9.75
CA ASP A 291 -5.83 -17.40 10.70
C ASP A 291 -4.45 -18.04 10.90
N LYS A 292 -3.75 -18.31 9.79
CA LYS A 292 -2.41 -18.92 9.83
C LYS A 292 -1.39 -18.00 10.49
N CYS A 293 -1.37 -16.72 10.11
CA CYS A 293 -0.45 -15.74 10.68
C CYS A 293 -0.71 -15.52 12.17
N MET A 294 -1.96 -15.52 12.62
CA MET A 294 -2.32 -15.44 14.02
C MET A 294 -1.80 -16.66 14.79
N ALA A 295 -1.96 -17.87 14.23
CA ALA A 295 -1.44 -19.10 14.83
C ALA A 295 0.09 -19.15 14.91
N THR A 296 0.80 -18.45 14.02
CA THR A 296 2.27 -18.37 14.02
C THR A 296 2.82 -17.06 14.57
N SER A 297 1.97 -16.17 15.10
CA SER A 297 2.32 -14.81 15.53
C SER A 297 3.13 -14.02 14.48
N ASP A 298 2.79 -14.15 13.19
CA ASP A 298 3.44 -13.41 12.09
C ASP A 298 2.78 -12.02 11.91
N VAL A 299 3.13 -11.12 12.84
CA VAL A 299 2.58 -9.75 12.93
C VAL A 299 2.87 -8.94 11.67
N ASP A 300 4.04 -9.11 11.05
CA ASP A 300 4.45 -8.39 9.84
C ASP A 300 3.57 -8.74 8.63
N ALA A 301 3.25 -10.03 8.48
CA ALA A 301 2.34 -10.49 7.42
C ALA A 301 0.90 -10.00 7.65
N ILE A 302 0.42 -9.95 8.90
CA ILE A 302 -0.91 -9.41 9.24
C ILE A 302 -0.98 -7.92 8.92
N LEU A 303 0.01 -7.13 9.36
CA LEU A 303 0.11 -5.69 9.07
C LEU A 303 0.15 -5.41 7.57
N THR A 304 0.91 -6.21 6.81
CA THR A 304 0.97 -6.07 5.36
C THR A 304 -0.38 -6.43 4.73
N SER A 305 -1.05 -7.47 5.21
CA SER A 305 -2.38 -7.89 4.72
C SER A 305 -3.44 -6.81 4.99
N MET A 306 -3.38 -6.18 6.15
CA MET A 306 -4.22 -5.04 6.56
C MET A 306 -4.08 -3.88 5.55
N MET A 307 -2.84 -3.46 5.25
CA MET A 307 -2.55 -2.42 4.25
C MET A 307 -3.02 -2.82 2.84
N LEU A 308 -2.80 -4.06 2.43
CA LEU A 308 -3.22 -4.55 1.12
C LEU A 308 -4.74 -4.56 0.95
N ALA A 309 -5.48 -4.88 2.02
CA ALA A 309 -6.93 -4.95 2.00
C ALA A 309 -7.60 -3.58 1.75
N GLN A 310 -6.91 -2.48 2.04
CA GLN A 310 -7.34 -1.12 1.68
C GLN A 310 -7.11 -0.79 0.20
N SER A 311 -6.24 -1.53 -0.49
CA SER A 311 -5.90 -1.28 -1.89
C SER A 311 -6.81 -2.05 -2.84
N PHE A 312 -7.06 -3.32 -2.55
CA PHE A 312 -7.89 -4.17 -3.41
C PHE A 312 -9.38 -3.89 -3.21
N TYR A 313 -10.12 -3.75 -4.30
CA TYR A 313 -11.56 -3.54 -4.29
C TYR A 313 -12.26 -4.28 -5.42
N ARG A 314 -13.58 -4.39 -5.35
CA ARG A 314 -14.43 -4.65 -6.53
C ARG A 314 -15.41 -3.50 -6.71
N SER A 315 -15.70 -3.17 -7.97
CA SER A 315 -16.76 -2.25 -8.31
C SER A 315 -18.12 -2.94 -8.13
N ARG A 316 -18.97 -2.49 -7.19
CA ARG A 316 -20.36 -2.92 -7.15
C ARG A 316 -21.16 -2.08 -8.13
N GLN A 317 -21.75 -2.73 -9.11
CA GLN A 317 -22.77 -2.08 -9.91
C GLN A 317 -24.04 -2.02 -9.09
N ASN A 318 -24.36 -0.82 -8.59
CA ASN A 318 -25.68 -0.60 -8.04
C ASN A 318 -26.69 -0.70 -9.20
N ASN A 319 -27.39 -1.84 -9.28
CA ASN A 319 -28.55 -2.03 -10.16
C ASN A 319 -29.71 -1.05 -9.87
N GLN A 320 -29.55 -0.13 -8.93
CA GLN A 320 -30.46 0.98 -8.70
C GLN A 320 -30.13 2.11 -9.69
N LYS A 321 -30.95 2.21 -10.74
CA LYS A 321 -30.96 3.22 -11.82
C LYS A 321 -31.08 4.69 -11.38
N ASN A 322 -30.78 5.04 -10.13
CA ASN A 322 -30.80 6.44 -9.71
C ASN A 322 -29.46 7.07 -10.09
N GLU A 323 -29.57 7.96 -11.08
CA GLU A 323 -28.52 8.67 -11.81
C GLU A 323 -27.51 9.38 -10.88
N GLU A 324 -26.25 9.47 -11.34
CA GLU A 324 -25.10 10.23 -10.82
C GLU A 324 -24.22 9.66 -9.69
N ASN A 325 -24.54 8.54 -9.04
CA ASN A 325 -23.63 7.98 -8.03
C ASN A 325 -22.52 7.11 -8.65
N GLN A 326 -21.26 7.52 -8.45
CA GLN A 326 -20.07 6.74 -8.78
C GLN A 326 -20.21 5.29 -8.28
N PRO A 327 -19.68 4.29 -9.02
CA PRO A 327 -19.82 2.89 -8.63
C PRO A 327 -19.24 2.67 -7.23
N ALA A 328 -20.07 2.15 -6.33
CA ALA A 328 -19.68 1.92 -4.96
C ALA A 328 -18.54 0.87 -4.92
N ARG A 329 -17.36 1.29 -4.48
CA ARG A 329 -16.21 0.39 -4.32
C ARG A 329 -16.37 -0.39 -3.03
N GLU A 330 -16.38 -1.71 -3.13
CA GLU A 330 -16.27 -2.60 -1.97
C GLU A 330 -14.81 -3.03 -1.82
N TYR A 331 -14.17 -2.54 -0.77
CA TYR A 331 -12.77 -2.85 -0.48
C TYR A 331 -12.64 -4.21 0.22
N LEU A 332 -11.55 -4.93 -0.06
CA LEU A 332 -11.24 -6.23 0.55
C LEU A 332 -11.22 -6.14 2.08
N LYS A 333 -10.83 -4.98 2.62
CA LYS A 333 -10.94 -4.61 4.03
C LYS A 333 -12.28 -5.01 4.63
N SER A 334 -13.40 -4.66 3.99
CA SER A 334 -14.75 -4.94 4.51
C SER A 334 -15.01 -6.44 4.70
N ALA A 335 -14.41 -7.28 3.86
CA ALA A 335 -14.56 -8.73 3.94
C ALA A 335 -13.73 -9.34 5.08
N ILE A 336 -12.57 -8.76 5.39
CA ILE A 336 -11.66 -9.28 6.43
C ILE A 336 -11.83 -8.60 7.79
N GLN A 337 -12.61 -7.52 7.87
CA GLN A 337 -12.81 -6.72 9.09
C GLN A 337 -13.45 -7.52 10.24
N SER A 338 -14.13 -8.63 9.93
CA SER A 338 -14.73 -9.53 10.93
C SER A 338 -13.72 -10.52 11.55
N HIS A 339 -12.47 -10.54 11.09
CA HIS A 339 -11.47 -11.49 11.57
C HIS A 339 -11.10 -11.23 13.05
N PRO A 340 -11.01 -12.27 13.90
CA PRO A 340 -10.82 -12.11 15.35
C PRO A 340 -9.49 -11.45 15.75
N VAL A 341 -8.47 -11.51 14.89
CA VAL A 341 -7.15 -10.88 15.14
C VAL A 341 -7.26 -9.38 15.46
N TRP A 342 -8.25 -8.68 14.91
CA TRP A 342 -8.43 -7.25 15.17
C TRP A 342 -8.92 -6.98 16.60
N SER A 343 -9.54 -7.95 17.26
CA SER A 343 -9.94 -7.81 18.67
C SER A 343 -8.85 -8.24 19.65
N ASP A 344 -7.70 -8.73 19.17
CA ASP A 344 -6.60 -9.18 20.03
C ASP A 344 -5.68 -8.02 20.42
N VAL A 345 -5.68 -7.69 21.72
CA VAL A 345 -4.83 -6.63 22.29
C VAL A 345 -3.35 -6.99 22.19
N ALA A 346 -2.99 -8.28 22.30
CA ALA A 346 -1.61 -8.72 22.21
C ALA A 346 -1.05 -8.47 20.80
N PHE A 347 -1.83 -8.80 19.76
CA PHE A 347 -1.48 -8.48 18.38
C PHE A 347 -1.19 -6.98 18.18
N TRP A 348 -2.07 -6.07 18.65
CA TRP A 348 -1.86 -4.64 18.45
C TRP A 348 -0.63 -4.08 19.19
N ARG A 349 -0.30 -4.66 20.35
CA ARG A 349 0.92 -4.31 21.08
C ARG A 349 2.15 -4.74 20.29
N ASP A 350 2.18 -5.98 19.83
CA ASP A 350 3.31 -6.49 19.02
C ASP A 350 3.43 -5.73 17.68
N ALA A 351 2.30 -5.38 17.07
CA ALA A 351 2.23 -4.57 15.87
C ALA A 351 2.85 -3.18 16.08
N LEU A 352 2.52 -2.52 17.19
CA LEU A 352 3.12 -1.24 17.56
C LEU A 352 4.64 -1.38 17.71
N THR A 353 5.12 -2.40 18.43
CA THR A 353 6.55 -2.66 18.61
C THR A 353 7.26 -2.85 17.27
N VAL A 354 6.71 -3.68 16.37
CA VAL A 354 7.28 -3.91 15.03
C VAL A 354 7.36 -2.61 14.22
N CYS A 355 6.34 -1.76 14.28
CA CYS A 355 6.32 -0.47 13.58
C CYS A 355 7.36 0.50 14.14
N VAL A 356 7.47 0.60 15.46
CA VAL A 356 8.47 1.46 16.14
C VAL A 356 9.88 1.02 15.79
N ASP A 357 10.15 -0.29 15.82
CA ASP A 357 11.47 -0.84 15.51
C ASP A 357 11.84 -0.67 14.04
N LYS A 358 10.88 -0.71 13.11
CA LYS A 358 11.10 -0.37 11.71
C LYS A 358 11.48 1.10 11.56
N GLN A 359 10.69 2.02 12.11
CA GLN A 359 10.96 3.46 12.02
C GLN A 359 12.32 3.82 12.64
N ARG A 360 12.68 3.22 13.79
CA ARG A 360 14.00 3.42 14.40
C ARG A 360 15.14 2.92 13.52
N ARG A 361 14.99 1.76 12.87
CA ARG A 361 16.00 1.26 11.92
C ARG A 361 16.16 2.19 10.73
N ASP A 362 15.07 2.73 10.21
CA ASP A 362 15.10 3.68 9.09
C ASP A 362 15.80 5.00 9.48
N LEU A 363 15.61 5.47 10.73
CA LEU A 363 16.31 6.63 11.27
C LEU A 363 17.81 6.37 11.52
N LEU A 364 18.18 5.15 11.92
CA LEU A 364 19.57 4.77 12.17
C LEU A 364 20.34 4.46 10.89
N HIS A 365 19.66 3.92 9.88
CA HIS A 365 20.18 3.71 8.53
C HIS A 365 20.09 5.00 7.71
N GLU A 366 20.69 6.08 8.20
CA GLU A 366 21.15 7.16 7.33
C GLU A 366 22.00 6.52 6.22
N PRO A 367 21.67 6.71 4.93
CA PRO A 367 22.37 6.05 3.85
C PRO A 367 23.82 6.53 3.84
N SER A 368 24.73 5.68 4.32
CA SER A 368 26.18 5.91 4.34
C SER A 368 26.81 5.99 2.93
N ASN A 369 26.01 6.13 1.88
CA ASN A 369 26.44 6.27 0.49
C ASN A 369 26.73 7.73 0.10
N GLY A 370 26.53 8.69 0.99
CA GLY A 370 27.14 10.01 0.86
C GLY A 370 28.58 9.98 1.37
N LYS A 371 29.56 10.31 0.52
CA LYS A 371 30.94 10.66 0.91
C LYS A 371 30.98 11.32 2.31
N PRO A 372 31.96 10.99 3.18
CA PRO A 372 32.12 11.70 4.45
C PRO A 372 32.12 13.20 4.16
N ARG A 373 31.10 13.90 4.67
CA ARG A 373 31.00 15.35 4.56
C ARG A 373 32.31 15.90 5.15
N PRO A 374 33.12 16.67 4.39
CA PRO A 374 34.34 17.25 4.94
C PRO A 374 33.94 18.00 6.22
N PRO A 375 34.74 17.89 7.30
CA PRO A 375 34.43 18.55 8.56
C PRO A 375 34.15 20.02 8.25
N PRO A 376 33.07 20.61 8.79
CA PRO A 376 32.79 22.02 8.57
C PRO A 376 34.04 22.80 8.98
N SER A 377 34.65 23.47 8.00
CA SER A 377 35.80 24.33 8.25
C SER A 377 35.44 25.27 9.40
N PRO A 378 36.33 25.49 10.37
CA PRO A 378 36.08 26.39 11.49
C PRO A 378 35.97 27.82 10.94
N LEU A 379 34.74 28.24 10.62
CA LEU A 379 34.46 29.62 10.26
C LEU A 379 34.15 30.38 11.55
N LEU A 380 34.95 31.43 11.72
CA LEU A 380 34.93 32.45 12.76
C LEU A 380 33.53 33.05 12.97
N PRO A 381 33.25 33.60 14.18
CA PRO A 381 31.93 34.09 14.54
C PRO A 381 31.60 35.38 13.78
N ALA A 382 30.62 35.32 12.88
CA ALA A 382 29.97 36.52 12.36
C ALA A 382 28.70 36.78 13.16
N SER A 383 28.67 37.94 13.82
CA SER A 383 27.53 38.47 14.55
C SER A 383 26.35 38.74 13.62
N SER A 384 25.17 38.23 13.95
CA SER A 384 23.91 38.98 13.84
C SER A 384 22.76 38.17 14.43
N ASN A 385 21.95 38.86 15.23
CA ASN A 385 20.82 38.34 15.99
C ASN A 385 19.65 38.01 15.07
N THR A 386 19.41 36.74 14.75
CA THR A 386 18.05 36.17 14.60
C THR A 386 18.15 34.64 14.53
N THR A 387 17.77 33.95 15.60
CA THR A 387 17.81 32.48 15.70
C THR A 387 16.41 31.93 15.44
N PRO A 388 16.16 31.16 14.37
CA PRO A 388 14.91 30.41 14.24
C PRO A 388 14.92 29.20 15.17
N LEU A 389 13.81 28.97 15.88
CA LEU A 389 13.58 27.98 16.94
C LEU A 389 13.61 26.50 16.52
N TYR A 390 14.17 26.15 15.35
CA TYR A 390 14.31 24.77 14.89
C TYR A 390 15.76 24.25 14.87
N ALA A 391 16.73 25.02 15.37
CA ALA A 391 18.16 24.67 15.37
C ALA A 391 18.70 24.16 16.72
N LEU A 392 17.94 23.30 17.41
CA LEU A 392 18.38 22.59 18.63
C LEU A 392 18.52 21.06 18.47
N CYS A 393 18.54 20.53 17.25
CA CYS A 393 19.01 19.17 16.99
C CYS A 393 20.50 19.20 16.56
N LEU A 394 21.34 18.72 17.47
CA LEU A 394 22.81 18.78 17.50
C LEU A 394 23.52 18.18 16.26
N PRO A 395 24.75 18.64 15.95
CA PRO A 395 25.67 17.93 15.09
C PRO A 395 26.75 17.13 15.90
N ILE A 396 27.09 15.95 15.35
CA ILE A 396 28.41 15.27 15.37
C ILE A 396 28.75 14.34 16.56
N GLY A 397 28.75 13.02 16.26
CA GLY A 397 29.97 12.20 16.33
C GLY A 397 30.30 11.44 17.61
N LEU A 398 29.44 11.46 18.62
CA LEU A 398 29.57 10.60 19.80
C LEU A 398 28.50 9.50 19.73
N ARG A 399 28.82 8.30 20.25
CA ARG A 399 27.81 7.24 20.44
C ARG A 399 26.56 7.87 21.05
N PRO A 400 25.34 7.53 20.59
CA PRO A 400 24.13 8.12 21.13
C PRO A 400 24.16 7.91 22.65
N ASP A 401 24.27 9.02 23.39
CA ASP A 401 24.08 8.99 24.83
C ASP A 401 22.71 8.35 25.09
N TYR A 402 22.59 7.58 26.17
CA TYR A 402 21.36 6.84 26.48
C TYR A 402 20.08 7.70 26.43
N SER A 403 20.21 9.03 26.65
CA SER A 403 19.13 10.00 26.54
C SER A 403 18.63 10.21 25.09
N GLU A 404 19.51 10.20 24.09
CA GLU A 404 19.14 10.43 22.69
C GLU A 404 18.40 9.22 22.11
N ALA A 405 18.90 8.00 22.38
CA ALA A 405 18.24 6.78 21.94
C ALA A 405 16.84 6.63 22.58
N ALA A 406 16.68 7.04 23.83
CA ALA A 406 15.39 7.07 24.52
C ALA A 406 14.44 8.12 23.91
N ALA A 407 14.95 9.33 23.61
CA ALA A 407 14.16 10.37 22.96
C ALA A 407 13.69 9.94 21.55
N GLN A 408 14.58 9.37 20.74
CA GLN A 408 14.24 8.81 19.42
C GLN A 408 13.19 7.71 19.51
N HIS A 409 13.29 6.84 20.53
CA HIS A 409 12.28 5.81 20.77
C HIS A 409 10.91 6.40 21.12
N GLN A 410 10.85 7.40 22.01
CA GLN A 410 9.60 8.07 22.36
C GLN A 410 8.95 8.77 21.15
N VAL A 411 9.74 9.43 20.29
CA VAL A 411 9.24 10.06 19.06
C VAL A 411 8.66 9.02 18.10
N ALA A 412 9.38 7.91 17.86
CA ALA A 412 8.90 6.83 17.00
C ALA A 412 7.63 6.18 17.58
N LEU A 413 7.61 5.89 18.89
CA LEU A 413 6.46 5.33 19.60
C LEU A 413 5.22 6.21 19.43
N TRP A 414 5.36 7.51 19.67
CA TRP A 414 4.27 8.47 19.54
C TRP A 414 3.73 8.53 18.10
N SER A 415 4.62 8.60 17.12
CA SER A 415 4.26 8.62 15.71
C SER A 415 3.50 7.36 15.27
N GLN A 416 3.92 6.19 15.73
CA GLN A 416 3.28 4.92 15.36
C GLN A 416 1.99 4.64 16.14
N LEU A 417 1.89 5.10 17.40
CA LEU A 417 0.69 4.89 18.22
C LEU A 417 -0.54 5.52 17.58
N GLY A 418 -0.42 6.72 17.02
CA GLY A 418 -1.51 7.35 16.27
C GLY A 418 -1.96 6.51 15.08
N GLY A 419 -1.01 6.01 14.28
CA GLY A 419 -1.29 5.14 13.14
C GLY A 419 -1.97 3.82 13.52
N ILE A 420 -1.55 3.20 14.63
CA ILE A 420 -2.16 1.97 15.16
C ILE A 420 -3.58 2.24 15.64
N VAL A 421 -3.82 3.32 16.41
CA VAL A 421 -5.16 3.71 16.86
C VAL A 421 -6.11 3.90 15.68
N HIS A 422 -5.63 4.52 14.61
CA HIS A 422 -6.38 4.65 13.36
C HIS A 422 -6.72 3.30 12.76
N ALA A 423 -5.74 2.43 12.59
CA ALA A 423 -5.94 1.11 12.04
C ALA A 423 -6.93 0.29 12.87
N MET A 424 -6.86 0.35 14.20
CA MET A 424 -7.81 -0.31 15.10
C MET A 424 -9.24 0.16 14.85
N LEU A 425 -9.49 1.47 14.90
CA LEU A 425 -10.82 2.04 14.63
C LEU A 425 -11.30 1.69 13.23
N GLU A 426 -10.40 1.74 12.27
CA GLU A 426 -10.67 1.47 10.87
C GLU A 426 -11.08 0.00 10.63
N PHE A 427 -10.49 -0.94 11.37
CA PHE A 427 -10.83 -2.37 11.36
C PHE A 427 -11.92 -2.74 12.37
N GLY A 428 -12.66 -1.75 12.87
CA GLY A 428 -13.88 -1.97 13.65
C GLY A 428 -13.64 -2.38 15.10
N VAL A 429 -12.45 -2.11 15.65
CA VAL A 429 -12.20 -2.31 17.08
C VAL A 429 -13.02 -1.30 17.88
N ASP A 430 -13.66 -1.78 18.94
CA ASP A 430 -14.53 -0.96 19.78
C ASP A 430 -13.78 0.21 20.42
N CYS A 431 -14.42 1.38 20.49
CA CYS A 431 -13.80 2.60 21.02
C CYS A 431 -13.35 2.45 22.48
N ALA A 432 -14.06 1.68 23.32
CA ALA A 432 -13.63 1.42 24.69
C ALA A 432 -12.35 0.56 24.71
N GLN A 433 -12.26 -0.45 23.86
CA GLN A 433 -11.06 -1.28 23.73
C GLN A 433 -9.86 -0.46 23.24
N VAL A 434 -10.05 0.42 22.25
CA VAL A 434 -8.99 1.33 21.76
C VAL A 434 -8.51 2.27 22.87
N ARG A 435 -9.42 2.84 23.69
CA ARG A 435 -9.04 3.67 24.85
C ARG A 435 -8.23 2.89 25.88
N SER A 436 -8.65 1.66 26.20
CA SER A 436 -7.91 0.79 27.11
C SER A 436 -6.51 0.47 26.59
N PHE A 437 -6.37 0.21 25.30
CA PHE A 437 -5.07 0.00 24.65
C PHE A 437 -4.17 1.25 24.75
N VAL A 438 -4.70 2.44 24.42
CA VAL A 438 -3.94 3.69 24.51
C VAL A 438 -3.50 3.96 25.95
N GLN A 439 -4.38 3.75 26.93
CA GLN A 439 -4.05 3.94 28.34
C GLN A 439 -2.91 3.00 28.77
N LEU A 440 -2.99 1.72 28.40
CA LEU A 440 -1.97 0.72 28.69
C LEU A 440 -0.60 1.12 28.13
N ILE A 441 -0.53 1.50 26.84
CA ILE A 441 0.73 1.88 26.18
C ILE A 441 1.28 3.20 26.77
N CYS A 442 0.43 4.18 27.06
CA CYS A 442 0.86 5.42 27.69
C CYS A 442 1.45 5.20 29.09
N ASP A 443 0.84 4.32 29.90
CA ASP A 443 1.33 4.00 31.24
C ASP A 443 2.63 3.20 31.18
N GLU A 444 2.75 2.24 30.26
CA GLU A 444 3.95 1.42 30.07
C GLU A 444 5.18 2.25 29.65
N HIS A 445 4.98 3.22 28.75
CA HIS A 445 6.07 4.02 28.20
C HIS A 445 6.22 5.42 28.85
N ASN A 446 5.45 5.70 29.91
CA ASN A 446 5.42 6.99 30.61
C ASN A 446 5.19 8.18 29.66
N LEU A 447 4.24 8.06 28.72
CA LEU A 447 3.89 9.14 27.81
C LEU A 447 3.23 10.30 28.57
N ALA A 448 3.48 11.53 28.12
CA ALA A 448 3.02 12.72 28.81
C ALA A 448 1.48 12.81 28.81
N ALA A 449 0.90 13.30 29.91
CA ALA A 449 -0.55 13.51 30.02
C ALA A 449 -1.20 14.29 28.85
N PRO A 450 -0.62 15.39 28.31
CA PRO A 450 -1.22 16.10 27.18
C PRO A 450 -1.26 15.27 25.89
N GLN A 451 -0.20 14.50 25.62
CA GLN A 451 -0.16 13.57 24.49
C GLN A 451 -1.29 12.55 24.59
N ARG A 452 -1.39 11.87 25.74
CA ARG A 452 -2.50 10.93 25.99
C ARG A 452 -3.87 11.58 25.80
N ALA A 453 -4.07 12.80 26.29
CA ALA A 453 -5.34 13.51 26.15
C ALA A 453 -5.71 13.76 24.68
N ALA A 454 -4.74 14.12 23.83
CA ALA A 454 -4.97 14.35 22.40
C ALA A 454 -5.50 13.11 21.66
N ILE A 455 -4.91 11.92 21.90
CA ILE A 455 -5.40 10.68 21.27
C ILE A 455 -6.79 10.30 21.80
N LEU A 456 -7.03 10.45 23.10
CA LEU A 456 -8.34 10.13 23.68
C LEU A 456 -9.45 11.04 23.17
N ASP A 457 -9.14 12.32 22.94
CA ASP A 457 -10.08 13.27 22.35
C ASP A 457 -10.44 12.88 20.91
N HIS A 458 -9.43 12.51 20.11
CA HIS A 458 -9.65 11.99 18.76
C HIS A 458 -10.57 10.76 18.74
N ILE A 459 -10.36 9.79 19.63
CA ILE A 459 -11.23 8.60 19.73
C ILE A 459 -12.68 8.99 20.06
N LYS A 460 -12.90 9.96 20.96
CA LYS A 460 -14.25 10.49 21.26
C LYS A 460 -14.89 11.13 20.04
N HIS A 461 -14.11 11.88 19.25
CA HIS A 461 -14.62 12.50 18.02
C HIS A 461 -15.05 11.43 17.00
N VAL A 462 -14.28 10.35 16.83
CA VAL A 462 -14.64 9.24 15.94
C VAL A 462 -15.89 8.51 16.46
N GLU A 463 -15.99 8.25 17.75
CA GLU A 463 -17.17 7.63 18.37
C GLU A 463 -18.44 8.47 18.14
N HIS A 464 -18.34 9.79 18.35
CA HIS A 464 -19.46 10.70 18.09
C HIS A 464 -19.88 10.71 16.61
N ARG A 465 -18.93 10.65 15.67
CA ARG A 465 -19.22 10.55 14.23
C ARG A 465 -19.93 9.25 13.87
N ASN A 466 -19.49 8.12 14.42
CA ASN A 466 -20.12 6.82 14.17
C ASN A 466 -21.55 6.75 14.72
N ASN A 467 -21.84 7.48 15.80
CA ASN A 467 -23.19 7.56 16.38
C ASN A 467 -24.13 8.52 15.63
N THR A 468 -23.58 9.49 14.89
CA THR A 468 -24.36 10.56 14.24
C THR A 468 -24.49 10.41 12.74
N SER A 469 -23.52 9.77 12.07
CA SER A 469 -23.51 9.63 10.62
C SER A 469 -23.74 8.18 10.19
N SER A 470 -24.80 7.97 9.43
CA SER A 470 -24.96 6.79 8.58
C SER A 470 -23.98 6.88 7.39
N GLY A 471 -22.69 6.65 7.64
CA GLY A 471 -21.71 6.22 6.63
C GLY A 471 -20.94 7.29 5.83
N SER A 472 -19.89 7.89 6.39
CA SER A 472 -18.87 8.67 5.66
C SER A 472 -17.44 8.39 6.16
N ASN A 473 -16.45 8.43 5.26
CA ASN A 473 -15.06 7.97 5.47
C ASN A 473 -14.16 8.95 6.25
N THR A 474 -13.13 8.41 6.92
CA THR A 474 -12.48 8.94 8.14
C THR A 474 -11.05 9.49 8.02
N PHE A 475 -10.43 9.48 6.83
CA PHE A 475 -8.95 9.53 6.72
C PHE A 475 -8.30 10.93 6.71
N SER A 476 -8.92 11.96 6.13
CA SER A 476 -8.23 13.24 5.85
C SER A 476 -8.02 14.14 7.07
N ASP A 477 -8.91 14.10 8.06
CA ASP A 477 -8.94 15.12 9.13
C ASP A 477 -7.88 14.92 10.21
N PHE A 478 -7.38 13.69 10.38
CA PHE A 478 -6.51 13.33 11.50
C PHE A 478 -5.12 13.95 11.41
N PHE A 479 -4.45 13.87 10.26
CA PHE A 479 -3.07 14.38 10.16
C PHE A 479 -2.99 15.90 10.28
N SER A 480 -4.09 16.61 10.05
CA SER A 480 -4.15 18.07 10.21
C SER A 480 -4.12 18.50 11.68
N SER A 481 -4.58 17.69 12.63
CA SER A 481 -4.58 18.06 14.06
C SER A 481 -3.25 17.81 14.77
N PHE A 482 -2.37 16.96 14.23
CA PHE A 482 -1.06 16.65 14.83
C PHE A 482 0.07 17.56 14.34
N SER A 483 -0.15 18.31 13.25
CA SER A 483 0.85 19.21 12.68
C SER A 483 0.80 20.64 13.24
N ALA A 484 -0.19 20.97 14.06
CA ALA A 484 -0.28 22.26 14.74
C ALA A 484 0.43 22.17 16.09
N GLY A 485 1.74 22.43 16.08
CA GLY A 485 2.47 22.77 17.30
C GLY A 485 1.99 24.12 17.83
N ASP A 486 1.90 24.22 19.15
CA ASP A 486 1.49 25.41 19.91
C ASP A 486 2.18 26.69 19.41
N ASP A 487 1.41 27.55 18.71
CA ASP A 487 1.72 28.98 18.65
C ASP A 487 1.27 29.58 19.99
N ASP A 488 2.21 29.63 20.94
CA ASP A 488 2.09 30.41 22.17
C ASP A 488 1.82 31.89 21.81
N LYS A 489 0.55 32.31 21.94
CA LYS A 489 0.21 33.73 22.06
C LYS A 489 0.29 34.14 23.52
N ASP A 490 1.30 34.97 23.78
CA ASP A 490 1.46 35.84 24.94
C ASP A 490 0.12 36.22 25.59
N THR A 491 -0.14 35.66 26.77
CA THR A 491 -1.11 36.22 27.70
C THR A 491 -0.34 36.84 28.87
N THR A 492 -0.48 38.15 28.97
CA THR A 492 0.15 39.03 29.95
C THR A 492 -0.14 38.63 31.40
N ALA A 493 0.88 38.80 32.24
CA ALA A 493 0.91 38.50 33.68
C ALA A 493 0.23 39.62 34.53
N PRO A 494 0.24 39.56 35.88
CA PRO A 494 -0.97 39.50 36.70
C PRO A 494 -1.25 40.81 37.47
N SER A 495 -2.49 40.98 37.92
CA SER A 495 -2.87 42.03 38.89
C SER A 495 -3.50 41.39 40.13
N THR A 496 -2.89 41.63 41.28
CA THR A 496 -3.44 41.42 42.63
C THR A 496 -3.05 42.63 43.49
N PRO A 497 -3.69 42.94 44.64
CA PRO A 497 -4.98 42.49 45.18
C PRO A 497 -5.85 43.66 45.71
N ILE A 498 -7.14 43.44 46.00
CA ILE A 498 -7.87 44.24 46.99
C ILE A 498 -8.65 43.31 47.93
N LEU A 499 -8.36 43.45 49.22
CA LEU A 499 -9.09 42.89 50.35
C LEU A 499 -10.57 43.29 50.31
N THR A 500 -11.47 42.37 50.65
CA THR A 500 -12.57 42.71 51.56
C THR A 500 -13.01 41.49 52.35
N THR A 501 -13.13 41.72 53.64
CA THR A 501 -13.50 40.82 54.74
C THR A 501 -14.96 40.39 54.68
N GLY A 502 -15.27 39.15 55.06
CA GLY A 502 -16.65 38.71 55.27
C GLY A 502 -16.75 37.28 55.80
N SER A 503 -16.74 37.16 57.13
CA SER A 503 -16.88 35.93 57.91
C SER A 503 -18.25 35.26 57.76
N LYS A 504 -18.30 33.92 57.61
CA LYS A 504 -19.18 33.08 58.46
C LYS A 504 -18.79 31.60 58.44
N VAL A 505 -18.66 31.09 59.65
CA VAL A 505 -18.46 29.71 60.10
C VAL A 505 -19.71 28.88 59.81
N ASP A 506 -19.55 27.63 59.39
CA ASP A 506 -20.17 26.47 60.07
C ASP A 506 -19.56 25.14 59.62
N ALA A 507 -19.35 24.29 60.61
CA ALA A 507 -18.62 23.05 60.58
C ALA A 507 -19.51 21.85 60.23
N ALA A 508 -18.96 20.86 59.52
CA ALA A 508 -19.17 19.43 59.78
C ALA A 508 -18.34 18.56 58.82
N THR A 509 -17.54 17.67 59.40
CA THR A 509 -16.96 16.45 58.80
C THR A 509 -16.95 15.40 59.93
N PRO A 510 -16.66 14.11 59.71
CA PRO A 510 -16.78 13.25 58.52
C PRO A 510 -17.51 11.91 58.84
N ILE A 511 -17.86 11.12 57.80
CA ILE A 511 -18.00 9.65 57.95
C ILE A 511 -17.36 8.96 56.72
N GLN A 512 -16.29 8.20 56.97
CA GLN A 512 -15.77 7.14 56.08
C GLN A 512 -16.64 5.87 56.20
N PRO A 513 -16.50 4.90 55.28
CA PRO A 513 -16.19 3.57 55.79
C PRO A 513 -15.11 2.80 55.00
N ALA A 514 -14.16 2.32 55.79
CA ALA A 514 -13.63 0.96 55.88
C ALA A 514 -13.64 0.02 54.67
N VAL A 515 -12.42 -0.43 54.37
CA VAL A 515 -12.03 -1.70 53.74
C VAL A 515 -12.42 -2.90 54.64
N ALA A 516 -12.83 -4.02 54.04
CA ALA A 516 -12.78 -5.34 54.68
C ALA A 516 -12.55 -6.48 53.65
N TYR A 517 -11.41 -7.15 53.86
CA TYR A 517 -10.87 -8.42 53.33
C TYR A 517 -10.51 -8.56 51.86
#